data_AF-A0A1J3J9F2-F1
#
_entry.id   AF-A0A1J3J9F2-F1
#
_cell.length_a   1.000
_cell.length_b   1.000
_cell.length_c   1.000
_cell.angle_alpha   90.00
_cell.angle_beta   90.00
_cell.angle_gamma   90.00
#
_symmetry.space_group_name_H-M   'P 1'
#
loop_
_entity.id
_entity.type
_entity.pdbx_description
1 polymer ?
#
loop_
_entity_poly.entity_id
_entity_poly.type
_entity_poly.pdbx_seq_one_letter_code
_entity_poly.pdbx_strand_id
1 'polypeptide(L)'
;VGQGGYKPCMKVFGADQFDGNDLTDAKAKSSYFNWLMFGICISATTTRLVTTYIQEDLSWPLGFGMSSVSMLLSLLLFLLGVKNYRFSNARGGNINPFARIGSVFMEALKNKRNPSLDKYNRNEALLLLPQQNSKQCRFLDKAAVSCDLAEIEEANAVLRLVPIWMTCLVYAIVNSQSQTFFTKQGATMDRSISPGLL
;
A
#
# COMPACT_ATOMS: atom_id res chain seq x y z
N VAL A 1 2.68 -14.40 2.53
CA VAL A 1 1.29 -14.08 2.95
C VAL A 1 1.26 -13.16 4.16
N GLY A 2 1.72 -13.57 5.35
CA GLY A 2 1.67 -12.73 6.56
C GLY A 2 2.27 -11.32 6.37
N GLN A 3 3.46 -11.23 5.77
CA GLN A 3 4.14 -9.96 5.49
C GLN A 3 3.35 -8.99 4.61
N GLY A 4 2.53 -9.49 3.68
CA GLY A 4 1.71 -8.66 2.81
C GLY A 4 0.53 -8.02 3.54
N GLY A 5 0.00 -8.70 4.56
CA GLY A 5 -1.12 -8.21 5.36
C GLY A 5 -0.68 -7.25 6.47
N TYR A 6 0.28 -7.65 7.31
CA TYR A 6 0.57 -6.87 8.53
C TYR A 6 1.29 -5.54 8.23
N LYS A 7 2.15 -5.48 7.19
CA LYS A 7 2.93 -4.27 6.87
C LYS A 7 2.09 -3.00 6.66
N PRO A 8 1.07 -2.99 5.78
CA PRO A 8 0.21 -1.82 5.62
C PRO A 8 -0.66 -1.58 6.87
N CYS A 9 -1.22 -2.65 7.46
CA CYS A 9 -2.13 -2.54 8.59
C CYS A 9 -1.45 -1.96 9.84
N MET A 10 -0.23 -2.38 10.16
CA MET A 10 0.46 -1.97 11.38
C MET A 10 0.79 -0.47 11.39
N LYS A 11 1.15 0.12 10.24
CA LYS A 11 1.45 1.56 10.15
C LYS A 11 0.19 2.39 10.35
N VAL A 12 -0.92 1.99 9.71
CA VAL A 12 -2.21 2.67 9.85
C VAL A 12 -2.74 2.51 11.27
N PHE A 13 -2.67 1.30 11.83
CA PHE A 13 -3.08 1.04 13.21
C PHE A 13 -2.32 1.89 14.23
N GLY A 14 -0.99 2.01 14.10
CA GLY A 14 -0.21 2.89 14.96
C GLY A 14 -0.55 4.37 14.78
N ALA A 15 -0.82 4.80 13.55
CA ALA A 15 -1.25 6.17 13.25
C ALA A 15 -2.65 6.49 13.79
N ASP A 16 -3.52 5.48 13.92
CA ASP A 16 -4.89 5.58 14.47
C ASP A 16 -4.90 5.71 16.01
N GLN A 17 -3.77 5.50 16.68
CA GLN A 17 -3.67 5.68 18.13
C GLN A 17 -3.68 7.16 18.55
N PHE A 18 -3.37 8.07 17.62
CA PHE A 18 -3.27 9.51 17.88
C PHE A 18 -4.51 10.23 17.34
N ASP A 19 -5.09 11.12 18.15
CA ASP A 19 -6.20 11.96 17.69
C ASP A 19 -5.70 13.04 16.70
N GLY A 20 -6.40 13.22 15.59
CA GLY A 20 -6.05 14.24 14.60
C GLY A 20 -6.54 15.64 14.99
N ASN A 21 -7.52 15.73 15.89
CA ASN A 21 -8.15 16.99 16.29
C ASN A 21 -7.41 17.69 17.44
N ASP A 22 -6.52 16.98 18.14
CA ASP A 22 -5.66 17.55 19.18
C ASP A 22 -4.27 17.87 18.61
N LEU A 23 -3.81 19.10 18.79
CA LEU A 23 -2.51 19.58 18.33
C LEU A 23 -1.34 18.82 18.98
N THR A 24 -1.50 18.37 20.22
CA THR A 24 -0.47 17.62 20.95
C THR A 24 -0.30 16.22 20.38
N ASP A 25 -1.40 15.50 20.17
CA ASP A 25 -1.43 14.19 19.53
C ASP A 25 -0.98 14.25 18.07
N ALA A 26 -1.34 15.29 17.32
CA ALA A 26 -0.87 15.48 15.94
C ALA A 26 0.66 15.60 15.86
N LYS A 27 1.28 16.34 16.81
CA LYS A 27 2.75 16.42 16.92
C LYS A 27 3.36 15.07 17.32
N ALA A 28 2.73 14.35 18.27
CA ALA A 28 3.17 13.03 18.69
C ALA A 28 3.11 12.01 17.53
N LYS A 29 2.07 12.07 16.69
CA LYS A 29 1.91 11.27 15.47
C LYS A 29 3.04 11.50 14.47
N SER A 30 3.47 12.75 14.27
CA SER A 30 4.63 13.05 13.43
C SER A 30 5.91 12.43 14.01
N SER A 31 6.12 12.56 15.32
CA SER A 31 7.25 11.93 16.03
C SER A 31 7.24 10.41 15.91
N TYR A 32 6.06 9.78 15.98
CA TYR A 32 5.89 8.35 15.74
C TYR A 32 6.41 7.93 14.36
N PHE A 33 6.08 8.65 13.29
CA PHE A 33 6.60 8.34 11.96
C PHE A 33 8.11 8.53 11.85
N ASN A 34 8.67 9.54 12.54
CA ASN A 34 10.12 9.74 12.59
C ASN A 34 10.83 8.55 13.26
N TRP A 35 10.34 8.11 14.43
CA TRP A 35 10.87 6.94 15.13
C TRP A 35 10.70 5.65 14.33
N LEU A 36 9.58 5.49 13.62
CA LEU A 36 9.35 4.36 12.74
C LEU A 36 10.40 4.31 11.61
N MET A 37 10.66 5.45 10.96
CA MET A 37 11.67 5.52 9.89
C MET A 37 13.07 5.27 10.43
N PHE A 38 13.41 5.85 11.58
CA PHE A 38 14.68 5.62 12.24
C PHE A 38 14.89 4.12 12.57
N GLY A 39 13.87 3.46 13.12
CA GLY A 39 13.91 2.02 13.40
C GLY A 39 14.07 1.18 12.12
N ILE A 40 13.39 1.54 11.03
CA ILE A 40 13.56 0.87 9.73
C ILE A 40 15.00 1.02 9.24
N CYS A 41 15.59 2.22 9.31
CA CYS A 41 16.97 2.46 8.91
C CYS A 41 17.97 1.63 9.73
N ILE A 42 17.84 1.60 11.05
CA ILE A 42 18.67 0.74 11.92
C ILE A 42 18.52 -0.72 11.50
N SER A 43 17.29 -1.22 11.38
CA SER A 43 17.04 -2.62 11.03
C SER A 43 17.65 -2.99 9.68
N ALA A 44 17.58 -2.11 8.68
CA ALA A 44 18.16 -2.33 7.36
C ALA A 44 19.70 -2.40 7.44
N THR A 45 20.34 -1.51 8.20
CA THR A 45 21.78 -1.51 8.40
C THR A 45 22.24 -2.75 9.16
N THR A 46 21.56 -3.10 10.27
CA THR A 46 21.88 -4.30 11.06
C THR A 46 21.70 -5.58 10.23
N THR A 47 20.66 -5.66 9.41
CA THR A 47 20.45 -6.82 8.52
C THR A 47 21.63 -7.01 7.57
N ARG A 48 22.11 -5.91 6.96
CA ARG A 48 23.22 -5.94 5.99
C ARG A 48 24.58 -6.22 6.60
N LEU A 49 24.81 -5.85 7.87
CA LEU A 49 26.10 -6.00 8.55
C LEU A 49 26.20 -7.30 9.35
N VAL A 50 25.14 -7.65 10.08
CA VAL A 50 25.19 -8.72 11.10
C VAL A 50 24.45 -9.95 10.61
N THR A 51 23.21 -9.79 10.12
CA THR A 51 22.37 -10.94 9.77
C THR A 51 22.91 -11.71 8.57
N THR A 52 23.42 -11.00 7.56
CA THR A 52 24.07 -11.60 6.38
C THR A 52 25.32 -12.40 6.77
N TYR A 53 26.18 -11.84 7.62
CA TYR A 53 27.36 -12.55 8.14
C TYR A 53 26.96 -13.84 8.87
N ILE A 54 25.95 -13.78 9.74
CA ILE A 54 25.49 -14.97 10.47
C ILE A 54 24.90 -16.03 9.52
N GLN A 55 24.21 -15.62 8.45
CA GLN A 55 23.62 -16.54 7.49
C GLN A 55 24.67 -17.20 6.58
N GLU A 56 25.64 -16.44 6.11
CA GLU A 56 26.63 -16.91 5.13
C GLU A 56 27.83 -17.61 5.79
N ASP A 57 28.33 -17.12 6.93
CA ASP A 57 29.58 -17.61 7.54
C ASP A 57 29.35 -18.56 8.75
N LEU A 58 28.25 -18.39 9.49
CA LEU A 58 27.97 -19.20 10.69
C LEU A 58 27.01 -20.35 10.38
N SER A 59 25.72 -20.06 10.15
CA SER A 59 24.75 -21.04 9.64
C SER A 59 23.40 -20.40 9.30
N TRP A 60 22.76 -20.95 8.27
CA TRP A 60 21.39 -20.59 7.87
C TRP A 60 20.32 -20.79 8.97
N PRO A 61 20.29 -21.91 9.72
CA PRO A 61 19.30 -22.12 10.77
C PRO A 61 19.37 -21.07 11.88
N LEU A 62 20.56 -20.62 12.27
CA LEU A 62 20.71 -19.54 13.27
C LEU A 62 20.12 -18.23 12.74
N GLY A 63 20.41 -17.87 11.48
CA GLY A 63 19.86 -16.67 10.83
C GLY A 63 18.33 -16.65 10.79
N PHE A 64 17.71 -17.76 10.37
CA PHE A 64 16.25 -17.87 10.34
C PHE A 64 15.64 -18.00 11.74
N GLY A 65 16.34 -18.65 12.67
CA GLY A 65 15.93 -18.77 14.07
C GLY A 65 15.80 -17.41 14.75
N MET A 66 16.83 -16.55 14.63
CA MET A 66 16.79 -15.19 15.19
C MET A 66 15.62 -14.37 14.63
N SER A 67 15.37 -14.46 13.32
CA SER A 67 14.26 -13.76 12.67
C SER A 67 12.90 -14.25 13.19
N SER A 68 12.79 -15.55 13.43
CA SER A 68 11.56 -16.18 13.94
C SER A 68 11.29 -15.79 15.39
N VAL A 69 12.32 -15.82 16.25
CA VAL A 69 12.22 -15.39 17.65
C VAL A 69 11.87 -13.89 17.74
N SER A 70 12.50 -13.05 16.91
CA SER A 70 12.19 -11.62 16.85
C SER A 70 10.73 -11.35 16.45
N MET A 71 10.20 -12.09 15.46
CA MET A 71 8.79 -11.98 15.08
C MET A 71 7.84 -12.42 16.20
N LEU A 72 8.14 -13.52 16.89
CA LEU A 72 7.34 -13.99 18.03
C LEU A 72 7.36 -12.98 19.18
N LEU A 73 8.53 -12.43 19.50
CA LEU A 73 8.65 -11.40 20.54
C LEU A 73 7.86 -10.15 20.20
N SER A 74 7.95 -9.67 18.94
CA SER A 74 7.16 -8.54 18.46
C SER A 74 5.65 -8.78 18.57
N LEU A 75 5.19 -9.98 18.19
CA LEU A 75 3.79 -10.38 18.33
C LEU A 75 3.36 -10.40 19.80
N LEU A 76 4.18 -10.93 20.71
CA LEU A 76 3.87 -10.95 22.15
C LEU A 76 3.76 -9.53 22.70
N LEU A 77 4.71 -8.64 22.38
CA LEU A 77 4.65 -7.23 22.80
C LEU A 77 3.41 -6.52 22.26
N PHE A 78 3.04 -6.79 21.00
CA PHE A 78 1.83 -6.26 20.40
C PHE A 78 0.57 -6.77 21.14
N LEU A 79 0.50 -8.06 21.45
CA LEU A 79 -0.64 -8.64 22.18
C LEU A 79 -0.74 -8.13 23.63
N LEU A 80 0.39 -7.92 24.31
CA LEU A 80 0.43 -7.34 25.66
C LEU A 80 -0.12 -5.91 25.68
N GLY A 81 0.03 -5.16 24.59
CA GLY A 81 -0.48 -3.80 24.44
C GLY A 81 -1.98 -3.69 24.19
N VAL A 82 -2.69 -4.79 23.91
CA VAL A 82 -4.09 -4.78 23.44
C VAL A 82 -5.04 -3.99 24.33
N LYS A 83 -4.86 -4.03 25.66
CA LYS A 83 -5.71 -3.29 26.61
C LYS A 83 -5.52 -1.77 26.55
N ASN A 84 -4.39 -1.30 26.04
CA ASN A 84 -4.04 0.12 25.96
C ASN A 84 -4.32 0.72 24.57
N TYR A 85 -4.71 -0.10 23.59
CA TYR A 85 -4.96 0.39 22.24
C TYR A 85 -6.33 1.08 22.13
N ARG A 86 -6.34 2.21 21.43
CA ARG A 86 -7.56 2.91 21.01
C ARG A 86 -8.08 2.25 19.74
N PHE A 87 -9.29 1.71 19.81
CA PHE A 87 -10.00 1.18 18.65
C PHE A 87 -11.05 2.20 18.21
N SER A 88 -10.94 2.71 16.98
CA SER A 88 -11.92 3.63 16.42
C SER A 88 -13.17 2.86 15.97
N ASN A 89 -14.30 3.11 16.61
CA ASN A 89 -15.60 2.56 16.22
C ASN A 89 -16.23 3.26 14.99
N ALA A 90 -15.50 4.18 14.34
CA ALA A 90 -16.01 5.04 13.26
C ALA A 90 -16.13 4.34 11.88
N ARG A 91 -16.18 3.01 11.83
CA ARG A 91 -16.44 2.25 10.59
C ARG A 91 -17.89 1.77 10.52
N GLY A 92 -18.82 2.58 11.03
CA GLY A 92 -20.25 2.35 10.94
C GLY A 92 -20.82 2.88 9.62
N GLY A 93 -21.40 1.99 8.82
CA GLY A 93 -22.49 2.32 7.89
C GLY A 93 -22.15 2.56 6.42
N ASN A 94 -20.94 3.02 6.07
CA ASN A 94 -20.62 3.32 4.67
C ASN A 94 -20.07 2.09 3.91
N ILE A 95 -20.65 1.82 2.74
CA ILE A 95 -20.19 0.79 1.79
C ILE A 95 -18.68 0.91 1.58
N ASN A 96 -17.97 -0.23 1.57
CA ASN A 96 -16.52 -0.27 1.34
C ASN A 96 -16.15 0.57 0.10
N PRO A 97 -15.23 1.55 0.19
CA PRO A 97 -14.90 2.42 -0.93
C PRO A 97 -14.51 1.65 -2.20
N PHE A 98 -13.81 0.52 -2.06
CA PHE A 98 -13.48 -0.37 -3.16
C PHE A 98 -14.69 -1.05 -3.78
N ALA A 99 -15.68 -1.44 -2.97
CA ALA A 99 -16.93 -2.01 -3.47
C ALA A 99 -17.76 -0.97 -4.22
N ARG A 100 -17.80 0.28 -3.73
CA ARG A 100 -18.46 1.42 -4.37
C ARG A 100 -17.83 1.75 -5.73
N ILE A 101 -16.50 1.85 -5.78
CA ILE A 101 -15.80 2.05 -7.06
C ILE A 101 -16.04 0.87 -7.99
N GLY A 102 -15.99 -0.37 -7.48
CA GLY A 102 -16.27 -1.59 -8.25
C GLY A 102 -17.68 -1.64 -8.83
N SER A 103 -18.71 -1.21 -8.09
CA SER A 103 -20.09 -1.16 -8.57
C SER A 103 -20.26 -0.20 -9.73
N VAL A 104 -19.59 0.96 -9.72
CA VAL A 104 -19.59 1.91 -10.84
C VAL A 104 -19.03 1.26 -12.11
N PHE A 105 -17.91 0.52 -12.01
CA PHE A 105 -17.36 -0.19 -13.16
C PHE A 105 -18.30 -1.29 -13.67
N MET A 106 -18.92 -2.06 -12.77
CA MET A 106 -19.87 -3.11 -13.14
C MET A 106 -21.11 -2.56 -13.86
N GLU A 107 -21.70 -1.48 -13.32
CA GLU A 107 -22.89 -0.85 -13.93
C GLU A 107 -22.55 -0.16 -15.25
N ALA A 108 -21.38 0.49 -15.37
CA ALA A 108 -20.89 1.03 -16.63
C ALA A 108 -20.75 -0.06 -17.72
N LEU A 109 -20.23 -1.23 -17.37
CA LEU A 109 -20.06 -2.37 -18.29
C LEU A 109 -21.41 -3.01 -18.67
N LYS A 110 -22.32 -3.16 -17.70
CA LYS A 110 -23.68 -3.68 -17.92
C LYS A 110 -24.47 -2.79 -18.86
N ASN A 111 -24.42 -1.48 -18.66
CA ASN A 111 -25.10 -0.51 -19.53
C ASN A 111 -24.43 -0.39 -20.90
N LYS A 112 -23.12 -0.63 -21.02
CA LYS A 112 -22.46 -0.77 -22.33
C LYS A 112 -22.98 -1.98 -23.13
N ARG A 113 -23.35 -3.07 -22.46
CA ARG A 113 -23.82 -4.32 -23.08
C ARG A 113 -25.29 -4.25 -23.54
N ASN A 114 -26.11 -3.38 -22.94
CA ASN A 114 -27.53 -3.20 -23.25
C ASN A 114 -27.84 -1.80 -23.82
N PRO A 115 -27.62 -1.56 -25.12
CA PRO A 115 -27.74 -0.24 -25.74
C PRO A 115 -29.18 0.29 -25.86
N SER A 116 -30.21 -0.53 -25.61
CA SER A 116 -31.63 -0.15 -25.71
C SER A 116 -32.09 0.80 -24.60
N LEU A 117 -31.49 0.74 -23.41
CA LEU A 117 -31.74 1.65 -22.29
C LEU A 117 -30.96 2.98 -22.40
N ASP A 118 -29.95 3.02 -23.28
CA ASP A 118 -28.96 4.10 -23.42
C ASP A 118 -29.55 5.34 -24.14
N LYS A 119 -30.60 5.19 -24.95
CA LYS A 119 -31.12 6.27 -25.81
C LYS A 119 -32.17 7.17 -25.15
N TYR A 120 -32.88 6.67 -24.13
CA TYR A 120 -33.94 7.43 -23.45
C TYR A 120 -33.37 8.26 -22.27
N ASN A 121 -32.44 7.70 -21.49
CA ASN A 121 -31.91 8.34 -20.27
C ASN A 121 -30.66 9.21 -20.50
N ARG A 122 -29.90 9.02 -21.59
CA ARG A 122 -28.71 9.84 -21.88
C ARG A 122 -29.03 11.31 -22.11
N ASN A 123 -30.20 11.64 -22.66
CA ASN A 123 -30.56 13.03 -22.92
C ASN A 123 -30.88 13.79 -21.64
N GLU A 124 -31.40 13.10 -20.62
CA GLU A 124 -31.76 13.70 -19.32
C GLU A 124 -30.55 13.75 -18.37
N ALA A 125 -29.73 12.68 -18.32
CA ALA A 125 -28.50 12.65 -17.52
C ALA A 125 -27.40 13.59 -18.05
N LEU A 126 -27.36 13.84 -19.37
CA LEU A 126 -26.41 14.76 -19.99
C LEU A 126 -26.80 16.23 -19.82
N LEU A 127 -28.06 16.53 -19.46
CA LEU A 127 -28.49 17.87 -19.06
C LEU A 127 -28.05 18.24 -17.63
N LEU A 128 -27.85 17.24 -16.76
CA LEU A 128 -27.40 17.43 -15.37
C LEU A 128 -25.87 17.45 -15.21
N LEU A 129 -25.13 16.88 -16.18
CA LEU A 129 -23.67 16.91 -16.19
C LEU A 129 -23.19 18.24 -16.79
N PRO A 130 -22.55 19.14 -16.01
CA PRO A 130 -21.79 20.23 -16.60
C PRO A 130 -20.76 19.60 -17.51
N GLN A 131 -20.73 20.03 -18.76
CA GLN A 131 -19.83 19.55 -19.80
C GLN A 131 -18.35 19.81 -19.42
N GLN A 132 -17.79 19.02 -18.50
CA GLN A 132 -16.38 19.06 -18.12
C GLN A 132 -15.63 17.87 -18.72
N ASN A 133 -15.21 18.09 -19.96
CA ASN A 133 -13.82 17.99 -20.39
C ASN A 133 -12.94 16.90 -19.73
N SER A 134 -13.24 15.62 -19.93
CA SER A 134 -12.20 14.59 -20.05
C SER A 134 -12.65 13.46 -20.96
N LYS A 135 -12.22 13.51 -22.22
CA LYS A 135 -12.56 12.53 -23.27
C LYS A 135 -12.04 11.11 -22.99
N GLN A 136 -11.27 10.89 -21.93
CA GLN A 136 -10.55 9.63 -21.69
C GLN A 136 -11.44 8.50 -21.13
N CYS A 137 -12.59 8.78 -20.51
CA CYS A 137 -13.38 7.74 -19.80
C CYS A 137 -14.89 7.80 -20.07
N ARG A 138 -15.30 8.04 -21.31
CA ARG A 138 -16.73 8.17 -21.71
C ARG A 138 -17.60 6.94 -21.41
N PHE A 139 -16.99 5.79 -21.09
CA PHE A 139 -17.73 4.59 -20.73
C PHE A 139 -18.26 4.63 -19.29
N LEU A 140 -17.59 5.33 -18.36
CA LEU A 140 -18.02 5.45 -16.95
C LEU A 140 -19.27 6.31 -16.82
N ASP A 141 -19.46 7.28 -17.71
CA ASP A 141 -20.67 8.10 -17.78
C ASP A 141 -21.96 7.26 -17.94
N LYS A 142 -21.84 6.02 -18.43
CA LYS A 142 -22.97 5.08 -18.56
C LYS A 142 -23.45 4.53 -17.23
N ALA A 143 -22.66 4.63 -16.16
CA ALA A 143 -23.07 4.23 -14.81
C ALA A 143 -24.00 5.27 -14.14
N ALA A 144 -24.14 6.48 -14.71
CA ALA A 144 -24.97 7.56 -14.16
C ALA A 144 -26.47 7.22 -14.04
N VAL A 145 -26.92 6.10 -14.62
CA VAL A 145 -28.29 5.60 -14.48
C VAL A 145 -28.52 4.95 -13.10
N SER A 146 -27.47 4.41 -12.49
CA SER A 146 -27.56 3.60 -11.25
C SER A 146 -26.69 4.14 -10.11
N CYS A 147 -25.74 5.03 -10.39
CA CYS A 147 -24.73 5.52 -9.45
C CYS A 147 -24.73 7.05 -9.36
N ASP A 148 -24.31 7.57 -8.21
CA ASP A 148 -24.20 9.01 -7.98
C ASP A 148 -22.98 9.61 -8.72
N LEU A 149 -23.05 10.90 -9.04
CA LEU A 149 -22.01 11.61 -9.79
C LEU A 149 -20.67 11.64 -9.03
N ALA A 150 -20.71 11.74 -7.70
CA ALA A 150 -19.51 11.68 -6.87
C ALA A 150 -18.79 10.33 -6.97
N GLU A 151 -19.53 9.22 -7.03
CA GLU A 151 -18.95 7.88 -7.15
C GLU A 151 -18.27 7.68 -8.52
N ILE A 152 -18.86 8.25 -9.57
CA ILE A 152 -18.32 8.22 -10.92
C ILE A 152 -17.04 9.06 -11.03
N GLU A 153 -17.02 10.23 -10.40
CA GLU A 153 -15.84 11.09 -10.36
C GLU A 153 -14.68 10.42 -9.62
N GLU A 154 -14.94 9.79 -8.47
CA GLU A 154 -13.95 9.00 -7.74
C GLU A 154 -13.38 7.84 -8.58
N ALA A 155 -14.25 7.07 -9.24
CA ALA A 155 -13.82 5.98 -10.11
C ALA A 155 -12.98 6.48 -11.30
N ASN A 156 -13.34 7.64 -11.86
CA ASN A 156 -12.57 8.28 -12.92
C ASN A 156 -11.21 8.77 -12.42
N ALA A 157 -11.14 9.33 -11.22
CA ALA A 157 -9.88 9.74 -10.59
C ALA A 157 -8.94 8.55 -10.37
N VAL A 158 -9.46 7.42 -9.89
CA VAL A 158 -8.69 6.16 -9.76
C VAL A 158 -8.19 5.68 -11.13
N LEU A 159 -9.03 5.73 -12.16
CA LEU A 159 -8.63 5.31 -13.51
C LEU A 159 -7.53 6.21 -14.10
N ARG A 160 -7.55 7.52 -13.80
CA ARG A 160 -6.48 8.46 -14.20
C ARG A 160 -5.14 8.18 -13.52
N LEU A 161 -5.13 7.53 -12.36
CA LEU A 161 -3.90 7.11 -11.68
C LEU A 161 -3.28 5.86 -12.31
N VAL A 162 -4.04 5.03 -13.02
CA VAL A 162 -3.56 3.80 -13.66
C VAL A 162 -2.37 4.04 -14.60
N PRO A 163 -2.41 4.97 -15.58
CA PRO A 163 -1.26 5.20 -16.46
C PRO A 163 -0.01 5.67 -15.70
N ILE A 164 -0.17 6.47 -14.64
CA ILE A 164 0.94 6.92 -13.78
C ILE A 164 1.51 5.73 -13.01
N TRP A 165 0.66 4.89 -12.44
CA TRP A 165 1.10 3.67 -11.76
C TRP A 165 1.81 2.71 -12.72
N MET A 166 1.34 2.57 -13.96
CA MET A 166 1.95 1.74 -14.99
C MET A 166 3.36 2.21 -15.34
N THR A 167 3.61 3.52 -15.47
CA THR A 167 4.96 4.03 -15.75
C THR A 167 5.91 3.79 -14.57
N CYS A 168 5.41 3.79 -13.33
CA CYS A 168 6.20 3.43 -12.14
C CYS A 168 6.61 1.95 -12.09
N LEU A 169 5.98 1.04 -12.86
CA LEU A 169 6.33 -0.38 -12.87
C LEU A 169 7.77 -0.63 -13.34
N VAL A 170 8.28 0.19 -14.25
CA VAL A 170 9.66 0.07 -14.73
C VAL A 170 10.66 0.22 -13.57
N TYR A 171 10.43 1.20 -12.69
CA TYR A 171 11.24 1.38 -11.50
C TYR A 171 11.17 0.17 -10.56
N ALA A 172 9.98 -0.39 -10.35
CA ALA A 172 9.80 -1.58 -9.52
C ALA A 172 10.56 -2.80 -10.06
N ILE A 173 10.57 -2.98 -11.40
CA ILE A 173 11.35 -4.04 -12.06
C ILE A 173 12.85 -3.85 -11.80
N VAL A 174 13.38 -2.64 -11.99
CA VAL A 174 14.80 -2.33 -11.75
C VAL A 174 15.17 -2.58 -10.30
N ASN A 175 14.36 -2.10 -9.35
CA ASN A 175 14.60 -2.29 -7.92
C ASN A 175 14.59 -3.78 -7.50
N SER A 176 13.77 -4.61 -8.16
CA SER A 176 13.75 -6.07 -7.92
C SER A 176 15.09 -6.73 -8.28
N GLN A 177 15.74 -6.27 -9.35
CA GLN A 177 17.05 -6.80 -9.76
C GLN A 177 18.16 -6.45 -8.78
N SER A 178 18.01 -5.36 -8.01
CA SER A 178 19.06 -4.91 -7.10
C SER A 178 19.38 -5.94 -6.00
N GLN A 179 18.40 -6.75 -5.58
CA GLN A 179 18.60 -7.75 -4.52
C GLN A 179 19.19 -9.08 -5.05
N THR A 180 19.16 -9.31 -6.37
CA THR A 180 19.59 -10.57 -6.98
C THR A 180 20.88 -10.41 -7.77
N PHE A 181 20.88 -9.52 -8.76
CA PHE A 181 21.98 -9.36 -9.70
C PHE A 181 23.26 -8.90 -9.01
N PHE A 182 23.19 -7.84 -8.18
CA PHE A 182 24.36 -7.33 -7.47
C PHE A 182 24.92 -8.33 -6.47
N THR A 183 24.06 -9.15 -5.85
CA THR A 183 24.50 -10.24 -4.97
C THR A 183 25.32 -11.27 -5.74
N LYS A 184 24.87 -11.66 -6.94
CA LYS A 184 25.60 -12.59 -7.82
C LYS A 184 26.90 -11.99 -8.35
N GLN A 185 26.87 -10.72 -8.76
CA GLN A 185 28.06 -10.00 -9.20
C GLN A 185 29.09 -9.94 -8.05
N GLY A 186 28.67 -9.54 -6.85
CA GLY A 186 29.52 -9.46 -5.67
C GLY A 186 30.13 -10.79 -5.24
N ALA A 187 29.46 -11.91 -5.50
CA ALA A 187 30.01 -13.24 -5.24
C ALA A 187 31.18 -13.62 -6.16
N THR A 188 31.31 -12.98 -7.33
CA THR A 188 32.43 -13.21 -8.28
C THR A 188 33.56 -12.18 -8.16
N MET A 189 33.37 -11.14 -7.35
CA MET A 189 34.37 -10.11 -7.13
C MET A 189 35.32 -10.53 -5.99
N ASP A 190 36.56 -10.05 -6.06
CA ASP A 190 37.45 -10.09 -4.90
C ASP A 190 36.88 -9.19 -3.81
N ARG A 191 36.66 -9.78 -2.62
CA ARG A 191 36.07 -9.10 -1.46
C ARG A 191 37.12 -8.71 -0.43
N SER A 192 38.40 -8.98 -0.69
CA SER A 192 39.50 -8.63 0.21
C SER A 192 39.69 -7.11 0.27
N ILE A 193 39.67 -6.55 1.48
CA ILE A 193 39.85 -5.10 1.72
C ILE A 193 41.34 -4.78 1.92
N SER A 194 42.14 -5.78 2.33
CA SER A 194 43.59 -5.71 2.53
C SER A 194 44.18 -7.14 2.56
N PRO A 195 45.46 -7.37 2.17
CA PRO A 195 46.07 -8.68 2.30
C PRO A 195 46.04 -9.14 3.77
N GLY A 196 45.20 -10.14 4.08
CA GLY A 196 45.06 -10.72 5.41
C GLY A 196 43.93 -10.16 6.30
N LEU A 197 43.06 -9.27 5.78
CA LEU A 197 41.82 -8.89 6.47
C LEU A 197 40.61 -9.22 5.58
N LEU A 198 39.94 -10.34 5.95
CA LEU A 198 38.86 -11.05 5.26
C LEU A 198 39.25 -11.65 3.90
#